data_AF-A0A0M9FNW7-F1
#
_entry.id   AF-A0A0M9FNW7-F1
#
_cell.length_a   1.000
_cell.length_b   1.000
_cell.length_c   1.000
_cell.angle_alpha   90.00
_cell.angle_beta   90.00
_cell.angle_gamma   90.00
#
_symmetry.space_group_name_H-M   'P 1'
#
loop_
_entity.id
_entity.type
_entity.pdbx_description
1 polymer ?
#
loop_
_entity_poly.entity_id
_entity_poly.type
_entity_poly.pdbx_seq_one_letter_code
_entity_poly.pdbx_strand_id
1 'polypeptide(L)'
;MAYINVWYIKAKLTWLIWTMQVYYTTAQLLLKEIGFNSVVASAFNALPDELRYYAYAFGVPHAIGVYFNFLSTGFVMKMLR
;
A
#
# COMPACT_ATOMS: atom_id res chain seq x y z
N MET A 1 20.47 19.87 -28.04
CA MET A 1 19.02 19.94 -27.79
C MET A 1 18.43 18.62 -27.28
N ALA A 2 18.60 17.48 -27.97
CA ALA A 2 18.02 16.19 -27.54
C ALA A 2 18.52 15.67 -26.17
N TYR A 3 19.81 15.86 -25.85
CA TYR A 3 20.41 15.32 -24.61
C TYR A 3 19.87 15.99 -23.32
N ILE A 4 19.57 17.29 -23.37
CA ILE A 4 18.98 18.04 -22.26
C ILE A 4 17.55 17.55 -21.97
N ASN A 5 16.78 17.24 -23.02
CA ASN A 5 15.43 16.69 -22.88
C ASN A 5 15.44 15.32 -22.20
N VAL A 6 16.40 14.44 -22.55
CA VAL A 6 16.53 13.12 -21.92
C VAL A 6 16.84 13.25 -20.43
N TRP A 7 17.75 14.15 -20.05
CA TRP A 7 18.07 14.42 -18.65
C TRP A 7 16.89 15.00 -17.87
N TYR A 8 16.13 15.91 -18.49
CA TYR A 8 14.93 16.48 -17.88
C TYR A 8 13.84 15.41 -17.64
N ILE A 9 13.59 14.55 -18.62
CA ILE A 9 12.63 13.43 -18.49
C ILE A 9 13.09 12.48 -17.38
N LYS A 10 14.38 12.14 -17.33
CA LYS A 10 14.95 11.29 -16.28
C LYS A 10 14.75 11.92 -14.90
N ALA A 11 15.07 13.19 -14.72
CA ALA A 11 14.90 13.90 -13.45
C ALA A 11 13.42 13.93 -13.01
N LYS A 12 12.50 14.19 -13.94
CA LYS A 12 11.06 14.19 -13.67
C LYS A 12 10.55 12.81 -13.25
N LEU A 13 10.99 11.75 -13.91
CA LEU A 13 10.64 10.37 -13.54
C LEU A 13 11.20 10.00 -12.17
N THR A 14 12.45 10.34 -11.89
CA THR A 14 13.07 10.11 -10.57
C THR A 14 12.30 10.83 -9.46
N TRP A 15 11.90 12.07 -9.69
CA TRP A 15 11.08 12.83 -8.75
C TRP A 15 9.73 12.14 -8.49
N LEU A 16 9.03 11.72 -9.54
CA LEU A 16 7.75 11.02 -9.42
C LEU A 16 7.88 9.71 -8.63
N ILE A 17 8.92 8.91 -8.90
CA ILE A 17 9.20 7.67 -8.17
C ILE A 17 9.46 7.96 -6.69
N TRP A 18 10.26 8.99 -6.40
CA TRP A 18 10.55 9.39 -5.02
C TRP A 18 9.28 9.83 -4.27
N THR A 19 8.45 10.66 -4.89
CA THR A 19 7.17 11.07 -4.29
C THR A 19 6.24 9.88 -4.05
N MET A 20 6.20 8.91 -4.97
CA MET A 20 5.41 7.69 -4.80
C MET A 20 5.86 6.88 -3.58
N GLN A 21 7.17 6.80 -3.34
CA GLN A 21 7.72 6.10 -2.18
C GLN A 21 7.38 6.81 -0.86
N VAL A 22 7.37 8.14 -0.86
CA VAL A 22 6.91 8.94 0.30
C VAL A 22 5.44 8.67 0.58
N TYR A 23 4.57 8.74 -0.44
CA TYR A 23 3.13 8.46 -0.28
C TYR A 23 2.87 7.06 0.28
N TYR A 24 3.56 6.06 -0.26
CA TYR A 24 3.45 4.68 0.21
C TYR A 24 3.86 4.54 1.68
N THR A 25 4.99 5.16 2.06
CA THR A 25 5.51 5.07 3.44
C THR A 25 4.55 5.73 4.43
N THR A 26 4.03 6.93 4.10
CA THR A 26 3.03 7.62 4.92
C THR A 26 1.74 6.80 5.04
N ALA A 27 1.32 6.17 3.95
CA ALA A 27 0.11 5.36 3.90
C ALA A 27 0.23 4.07 4.75
N GLN A 28 1.39 3.42 4.75
CA GLN A 28 1.68 2.31 5.66
C GLN A 28 1.68 2.75 7.13
N LEU A 29 2.24 3.93 7.41
CA LEU A 29 2.30 4.48 8.76
C LEU A 29 0.88 4.76 9.29
N LEU A 30 0.02 5.38 8.49
CA LEU A 30 -1.40 5.59 8.81
C LEU A 30 -2.15 4.28 9.06
N LEU A 31 -1.98 3.27 8.19
CA LEU A 31 -2.64 1.97 8.38
C LEU A 31 -2.17 1.27 9.66
N LYS A 32 -0.89 1.44 10.02
CA LYS A 32 -0.32 0.92 11.27
C LYS A 32 -0.90 1.64 12.49
N GLU A 33 -1.03 2.97 12.43
CA GLU A 33 -1.60 3.78 13.51
C GLU A 33 -3.09 3.52 13.75
N ILE A 34 -3.86 3.30 12.68
CA ILE A 34 -5.29 2.94 12.76
C ILE A 34 -5.47 1.51 13.32
N GLY A 35 -4.40 0.71 13.43
CA GLY A 35 -4.48 -0.67 13.90
C GLY A 35 -5.10 -1.61 12.89
N PHE A 36 -5.04 -1.29 11.59
CA PHE A 36 -5.68 -2.11 10.55
C PHE A 36 -5.23 -3.59 10.60
N ASN A 37 -3.94 -3.82 10.85
CA ASN A 37 -3.40 -5.18 10.97
C ASN A 37 -4.00 -5.96 12.15
N SER A 38 -4.29 -5.32 13.29
CA SER A 38 -4.91 -6.00 14.43
C SER A 38 -6.38 -6.32 14.17
N VAL A 39 -7.09 -5.44 13.44
CA VAL A 39 -8.48 -5.66 13.01
C VAL A 39 -8.59 -6.79 12.00
N VAL A 40 -7.70 -6.83 11.00
CA VAL A 40 -7.68 -7.94 10.03
C VAL A 40 -7.32 -9.26 10.72
N ALA A 41 -6.36 -9.26 11.64
CA ALA A 41 -5.98 -10.45 12.39
C ALA A 41 -7.09 -10.94 13.33
N SER A 42 -7.81 -10.04 14.01
CA SER A 42 -8.92 -10.42 14.89
C SER A 42 -10.11 -10.95 14.08
N ALA A 43 -10.43 -10.34 12.94
CA ALA A 43 -11.44 -10.85 12.01
C ALA A 43 -11.04 -12.23 11.46
N PHE A 44 -9.77 -12.44 11.12
CA PHE A 44 -9.25 -13.73 10.67
C PHE A 44 -9.32 -14.82 11.73
N ASN A 45 -9.03 -14.46 12.98
CA ASN A 45 -9.07 -15.40 14.10
C ASN A 45 -10.50 -15.68 14.60
N ALA A 46 -11.47 -14.85 14.23
CA ALA A 46 -12.89 -15.11 14.49
C ALA A 46 -13.52 -16.08 13.48
N LEU A 47 -12.82 -16.45 12.39
CA LEU A 47 -13.32 -17.45 11.46
C LEU A 47 -13.25 -18.87 12.03
N PRO A 48 -14.22 -19.74 11.69
CA PRO A 48 -14.15 -21.17 11.98
C PRO A 48 -12.87 -21.80 11.43
N ASP A 49 -12.33 -22.80 12.12
CA ASP A 49 -11.00 -23.37 11.84
C ASP A 49 -10.81 -23.85 10.39
N GLU A 50 -11.83 -24.47 9.79
CA GLU A 50 -11.78 -24.93 8.40
C GLU A 50 -11.67 -23.75 7.41
N LEU A 51 -12.50 -22.72 7.59
CA LEU A 51 -12.48 -21.52 6.75
C LEU A 51 -11.19 -20.72 6.92
N ARG A 52 -10.64 -20.66 8.14
CA ARG A 52 -9.36 -20.01 8.42
C ARG A 52 -8.21 -20.72 7.71
N TYR A 53 -8.19 -22.05 7.70
CA TYR A 53 -7.20 -22.83 6.97
C TYR A 53 -7.22 -22.54 5.47
N TYR A 54 -8.39 -22.58 4.83
CA TYR A 54 -8.51 -22.27 3.40
C TYR A 54 -8.18 -20.80 3.11
N ALA A 55 -8.67 -19.85 3.92
CA ALA A 55 -8.38 -18.43 3.72
C ALA A 55 -6.89 -18.10 3.87
N TYR A 56 -6.17 -18.79 4.76
CA TYR A 56 -4.72 -18.69 4.88
C TYR A 56 -4.01 -19.32 3.68
N ALA A 57 -4.43 -20.52 3.25
CA ALA A 57 -3.87 -21.20 2.08
C ALA A 57 -4.05 -20.40 0.77
N PHE A 58 -5.17 -19.68 0.63
CA PHE A 58 -5.45 -18.79 -0.49
C PHE A 58 -4.75 -17.41 -0.38
N GLY A 59 -4.06 -17.11 0.73
CA GLY A 59 -3.36 -15.83 0.91
C GLY A 59 -4.29 -14.63 1.08
N VAL A 60 -5.55 -14.86 1.46
CA VAL A 60 -6.56 -13.82 1.67
C VAL A 60 -6.12 -12.72 2.65
N PRO A 61 -5.47 -13.00 3.81
CA PRO A 61 -5.05 -11.93 4.71
C PRO A 61 -3.96 -11.04 4.09
N HIS A 62 -3.08 -11.63 3.29
CA HIS A 62 -2.04 -10.88 2.58
C HIS A 62 -2.64 -10.01 1.46
N ALA A 63 -3.58 -10.57 0.69
CA ALA A 63 -4.27 -9.85 -0.38
C ALA A 63 -5.01 -8.61 0.16
N ILE A 64 -5.75 -8.77 1.26
CA ILE A 64 -6.44 -7.65 1.93
C ILE A 64 -5.44 -6.54 2.31
N GLY A 65 -4.29 -6.92 2.90
CA GLY A 65 -3.24 -5.97 3.25
C GLY A 65 -2.72 -5.17 2.04
N VAL A 66 -2.50 -5.85 0.91
CA VAL A 66 -2.04 -5.19 -0.34
C VAL A 66 -3.09 -4.21 -0.87
N TYR A 67 -4.36 -4.61 -0.95
CA TYR A 67 -5.43 -3.72 -1.44
C TYR A 67 -5.61 -2.48 -0.55
N PHE A 68 -5.54 -2.64 0.77
CA PHE A 68 -5.65 -1.51 1.68
C PHE A 68 -4.45 -0.57 1.61
N ASN A 69 -3.22 -1.09 1.41
CA ASN A 69 -2.06 -0.26 1.15
C ASN A 69 -2.23 0.57 -0.14
N PHE A 70 -2.79 -0.01 -1.21
CA PHE A 70 -3.09 0.74 -2.43
C PHE A 70 -4.15 1.82 -2.20
N LEU A 71 -5.21 1.49 -1.46
CA LEU A 71 -6.28 2.43 -1.09
C LEU A 71 -5.75 3.60 -0.24
N SER A 72 -4.96 3.31 0.79
CA SER A 72 -4.39 4.35 1.66
C SER A 72 -3.34 5.17 0.91
N THR A 73 -2.53 4.58 0.04
CA THR A 73 -1.59 5.32 -0.81
C THR A 73 -2.34 6.25 -1.77
N GLY A 74 -3.42 5.77 -2.38
CA GLY A 74 -4.32 6.59 -3.22
C GLY A 74 -4.99 7.73 -2.44
N PHE A 75 -5.37 7.48 -1.20
CA PHE A 75 -5.93 8.48 -0.30
C PHE A 75 -4.90 9.56 0.07
N VAL A 76 -3.68 9.15 0.45
CA VAL A 76 -2.59 10.08 0.74
C VAL A 76 -2.24 10.91 -0.50
N MET A 77 -2.18 10.29 -1.69
CA MET A 77 -1.95 11.01 -2.95
C MET A 77 -3.03 12.06 -3.25
N LYS A 78 -4.30 11.81 -2.90
CA LYS A 78 -5.38 12.80 -3.04
C LYS A 78 -5.31 13.90 -1.97
N MET A 79 -4.85 13.59 -0.78
CA MET A 79 -4.72 14.59 0.30
C MET A 79 -3.51 15.52 0.11
N LEU A 80 -2.43 15.03 -0.52
CA LEU A 80 -1.20 15.80 -0.74
C LEU A 80 -1.20 16.61 -2.04
N ARG A 81 -2.24 16.48 -2.88
CA ARG A 81 -2.40 17.18 -4.15
C ARG A 81 -3.38 18.33 -4.02
#